data_AF-A0A6I1W128-F1
#
_entry.id   AF-A0A6I1W128-F1
#
_cell.length_a   1.000
_cell.length_b   1.000
_cell.length_c   1.000
_cell.angle_alpha   90.00
_cell.angle_beta   90.00
_cell.angle_gamma   90.00
#
_symmetry.space_group_name_H-M   'P 1'
#
loop_
_entity.id
_entity.type
_entity.pdbx_description
1 polymer ?
#
loop_
_entity_poly.entity_id
_entity_poly.type
_entity_poly.pdbx_seq_one_letter_code
_entity_poly.pdbx_strand_id
1 'polypeptide(L)' 'YTQECSNVGQLLKNLVFTLDMESTLMGKVLDEKIKPDVAAKAWLKQNPQVLDTWLAGVTTVDGKPGLEAVKASLAK' A
#
# COMPACT_ATOMS: atom_id res chain seq x y z
N TYR A 1 4.35 -1.81 19.27
CA TYR A 1 4.01 -2.11 17.86
C TYR A 1 4.86 -3.18 17.17
N THR A 2 6.17 -3.00 16.92
CA THR A 2 6.96 -4.01 16.17
C THR A 2 7.17 -5.34 16.89
N GLN A 3 7.16 -5.34 18.23
CA GLN A 3 7.26 -6.56 19.05
C GLN A 3 5.89 -7.14 19.43
N GLU A 4 4.86 -6.30 19.56
CA GLU A 4 3.50 -6.72 19.93
C GLU A 4 2.66 -7.16 18.71
N CYS A 5 2.96 -6.62 17.53
CA CYS A 5 2.31 -6.91 16.26
C CYS A 5 3.36 -7.10 15.17
N SER A 6 4.09 -8.21 15.21
CA SER A 6 5.21 -8.49 14.33
C SER A 6 4.87 -8.36 12.84
N ASN A 7 3.69 -8.82 12.42
CA ASN A 7 3.22 -8.71 11.03
C ASN A 7 3.01 -7.25 10.58
N VAL A 8 2.37 -6.43 11.42
CA VAL A 8 2.22 -4.99 11.15
C VAL A 8 3.58 -4.29 11.19
N GLY A 9 4.44 -4.70 12.13
CA GLY A 9 5.82 -4.22 12.22
C GLY A 9 6.62 -4.52 10.94
N GLN A 10 6.43 -5.69 10.32
CA GLN A 10 7.06 -6.02 9.05
C GLN A 10 6.57 -5.10 7.92
N LEU A 11 5.26 -4.90 7.80
CA LEU A 11 4.70 -3.95 6.84
C LEU A 11 5.32 -2.56 7.00
N LEU A 12 5.31 -2.01 8.22
CA LEU A 12 5.84 -0.67 8.50
C LEU A 12 7.34 -0.54 8.21
N LYS A 13 8.13 -1.61 8.37
CA LYS A 13 9.55 -1.63 8.01
C LYS A 13 9.77 -1.65 6.50
N ASN A 14 8.91 -2.33 5.76
CA ASN A 14 9.00 -2.42 4.31
C ASN A 14 8.49 -1.16 3.60
N LEU A 15 7.75 -0.31 4.31
CA LEU A 15 6.98 0.80 3.77
C LEU A 15 7.89 1.99 3.43
N VAL A 16 8.36 2.00 2.19
CA VAL A 16 9.20 3.08 1.62
C VAL A 16 8.42 3.81 0.54
N PHE A 17 8.49 5.13 0.57
CA PHE A 17 7.90 6.03 -0.41
C PHE A 17 8.99 6.68 -1.27
N THR A 18 8.60 7.09 -2.47
CA THR A 18 9.43 7.90 -3.36
C THR A 18 8.82 9.28 -3.49
N LEU A 19 9.66 10.29 -3.76
CA LEU A 19 9.20 11.66 -3.99
C LEU A 19 8.17 11.75 -5.12
N ASP A 20 8.38 10.98 -6.19
CA ASP A 20 7.48 10.91 -7.34
C ASP A 20 6.08 10.38 -6.96
N MET A 21 6.03 9.34 -6.12
CA MET A 21 4.78 8.79 -5.59
C MET A 21 4.03 9.84 -4.76
N GLU A 22 4.71 10.48 -3.82
CA GLU A 22 4.11 11.48 -2.94
C GLU A 22 3.61 12.69 -3.73
N SER A 23 4.42 13.21 -4.67
CA SER A 23 4.06 14.37 -5.50
C SER A 23 2.84 14.07 -6.37
N THR A 24 2.80 12.89 -6.98
CA THR A 24 1.67 12.45 -7.82
C THR A 24 0.38 12.35 -7.01
N LEU A 25 0.45 11.73 -5.82
CA LEU A 25 -0.72 11.60 -4.94
C LEU A 25 -1.18 12.95 -4.40
N MET A 26 -0.25 13.83 -4.04
CA MET A 26 -0.58 15.19 -3.58
C MET A 26 -1.24 16.02 -4.68
N GLY A 27 -0.76 15.97 -5.93
CA GLY A 27 -1.42 16.65 -7.06
C GLY A 27 -2.85 16.18 -7.26
N LYS A 28 -3.11 14.87 -7.16
CA LYS A 28 -4.47 14.32 -7.23
C LYS A 28 -5.39 14.85 -6.14
N VAL A 29 -4.89 14.99 -4.93
CA VAL A 29 -5.69 15.46 -3.80
C VAL A 29 -5.89 16.97 -3.83
N LEU A 30 -4.84 17.73 -4.08
CA LEU A 30 -4.85 19.19 -3.98
C LEU A 30 -5.43 19.86 -5.23
N ASP A 31 -5.04 19.38 -6.42
CA ASP A 31 -5.40 20.01 -7.69
C ASP A 31 -6.67 19.38 -8.27
N GLU A 32 -6.71 18.06 -8.36
CA GLU A 32 -7.87 17.31 -8.91
C GLU A 32 -9.01 17.14 -7.87
N LYS A 33 -8.79 17.56 -6.62
CA LYS A 33 -9.75 17.43 -5.49
C LYS A 33 -10.26 16.00 -5.26
N ILE A 34 -9.46 15.00 -5.64
CA ILE A 34 -9.78 13.59 -5.42
C ILE A 34 -9.59 13.29 -3.93
N LYS A 35 -10.48 12.49 -3.34
CA LYS A 35 -10.31 12.04 -1.96
C LYS A 35 -9.01 11.22 -1.82
N PRO A 36 -8.21 11.42 -0.75
CA PRO A 36 -6.90 10.76 -0.60
C PRO A 36 -6.94 9.23 -0.73
N ASP A 37 -7.96 8.58 -0.18
CA ASP A 37 -8.17 7.13 -0.26
C ASP A 37 -8.44 6.66 -1.70
N VAL A 38 -9.23 7.43 -2.45
CA VAL A 38 -9.50 7.16 -3.87
C VAL A 38 -8.25 7.35 -4.72
N ALA A 39 -7.49 8.42 -4.48
CA ALA A 39 -6.23 8.69 -5.18
C ALA A 39 -5.19 7.58 -4.92
N ALA A 40 -5.01 7.19 -3.65
CA ALA A 40 -4.11 6.10 -3.26
C ALA A 40 -4.54 4.77 -3.88
N LYS A 41 -5.83 4.41 -3.81
CA LYS A 41 -6.33 3.16 -4.41
C LYS A 41 -6.10 3.14 -5.92
N ALA A 42 -6.39 4.24 -6.62
CA ALA A 42 -6.16 4.35 -8.06
C ALA A 42 -4.68 4.24 -8.42
N TRP A 43 -3.80 4.92 -7.67
CA TRP A 43 -2.36 4.86 -7.87
C TRP A 43 -1.80 3.45 -7.63
N LEU A 44 -2.26 2.75 -6.59
CA LEU A 44 -1.85 1.36 -6.30
C LEU A 44 -2.30 0.38 -7.38
N LYS A 45 -3.46 0.59 -8.01
CA LYS A 45 -3.90 -0.19 -9.17
C LYS A 45 -2.97 0.00 -10.38
N GLN A 46 -2.44 1.20 -10.57
CA GLN A 46 -1.51 1.53 -11.67
C GLN A 46 -0.08 1.11 -11.37
N ASN A 47 0.29 0.98 -10.10
CA ASN A 47 1.65 0.67 -9.64
C ASN A 47 1.67 -0.57 -8.72
N PRO A 48 1.17 -1.73 -9.17
CA PRO A 48 1.04 -2.91 -8.30
C PRO A 48 2.39 -3.45 -7.80
N GLN A 49 3.50 -3.13 -8.49
CA GLN A 49 4.85 -3.59 -8.15
C GLN A 49 5.34 -3.11 -6.78
N VAL A 50 4.86 -1.96 -6.27
CA VAL A 50 5.28 -1.50 -4.94
C VAL A 50 4.78 -2.42 -3.83
N LEU A 51 3.67 -3.10 -4.07
CA LEU A 51 3.08 -4.05 -3.14
C LEU A 51 3.99 -5.27 -2.93
N ASP A 52 4.74 -5.67 -3.95
CA ASP A 52 5.68 -6.80 -3.85
C ASP A 52 6.77 -6.49 -2.79
N THR A 53 7.19 -5.22 -2.67
CA THR A 53 8.15 -4.79 -1.66
C THR A 53 7.48 -4.58 -0.30
N TRP A 54 6.38 -3.81 -0.25
CA TRP A 54 5.70 -3.49 1.01
C TRP A 54 5.16 -4.73 1.72
N LEU A 55 4.67 -5.71 0.97
CA LEU A 55 4.05 -6.94 1.50
C LEU A 55 5.01 -8.13 1.56
N ALA A 56 6.31 -7.92 1.32
CA ALA A 56 7.31 -8.96 1.48
C ALA A 56 7.32 -9.50 2.92
N GLY A 57 6.93 -10.77 3.09
CA GLY A 57 6.81 -11.41 4.39
C GLY A 57 5.61 -10.96 5.24
N VAL A 58 4.66 -10.22 4.64
CA VAL A 58 3.43 -9.77 5.31
C VAL A 58 2.29 -10.73 5.00
N THR A 59 1.55 -11.14 6.03
CA THR A 59 0.37 -11.99 5.93
C THR A 59 -0.92 -11.21 6.21
N THR A 60 -2.04 -11.80 5.83
CA THR A 60 -3.36 -11.35 6.28
C THR A 60 -3.57 -11.70 7.76
N VAL A 61 -4.64 -11.18 8.36
CA VAL A 61 -4.99 -11.46 9.77
C VAL A 61 -5.22 -12.96 10.01
N ASP A 62 -5.73 -13.69 9.01
CA ASP A 62 -5.93 -15.14 9.05
C ASP A 62 -4.72 -15.95 8.53
N GLY A 63 -3.56 -15.30 8.34
CA GLY A 63 -2.28 -15.97 8.05
C GLY A 63 -2.04 -16.32 6.57
N LYS A 64 -2.89 -15.86 5.65
CA LYS A 64 -2.71 -16.08 4.20
C LYS A 64 -1.69 -15.07 3.62
N PRO A 65 -1.15 -15.32 2.40
CA PRO A 65 -0.25 -14.38 1.74
C PRO A 65 -0.90 -13.00 1.56
N GLY A 66 -0.28 -11.94 2.11
CA GLY A 66 -0.84 -10.59 2.08
C GLY A 66 -0.90 -10.00 0.67
N LEU A 67 0.11 -10.27 -0.15
CA LEU A 67 0.22 -9.76 -1.52
C LEU A 67 -0.97 -10.17 -2.40
N GLU A 68 -1.30 -11.47 -2.41
CA GLU A 68 -2.42 -12.01 -3.19
C GLU A 68 -3.75 -11.43 -2.73
N ALA A 69 -3.94 -11.29 -1.41
CA ALA A 69 -5.16 -10.70 -0.84
C ALA A 69 -5.33 -9.23 -1.26
N VAL A 70 -4.26 -8.44 -1.24
CA VAL A 70 -4.31 -7.02 -1.64
C VAL A 70 -4.53 -6.89 -3.15
N LYS A 71 -3.82 -7.67 -3.98
CA LYS A 71 -4.03 -7.68 -5.44
C LYS A 71 -5.48 -8.01 -5.80
N ALA A 72 -6.08 -9.00 -5.15
CA ALA A 72 -7.49 -9.35 -5.33
C ALA A 72 -8.44 -8.22 -4.89
N SER A 73 -8.12 -7.48 -3.82
CA SER A 73 -8.91 -6.33 -3.35
C SER A 73 -8.83 -5.13 -4.30
N LEU A 74 -7.66 -4.88 -4.88
CA LEU A 74 -7.43 -3.81 -5.84
C LEU A 74 -7.99 -4.10 -7.23
N ALA A 75 -8.14 -5.38 -7.60
CA ALA A 75 -8.80 -5.77 -8.85
C ALA A 75 -10.33 -5.51 -8.86
N LYS A 76 -10.93 -5.26 -7.69
CA LYS A 76 -12.34 -4.83 -7.54
C LYS A 76 -12.49 -3.32 -7.68
#